data_AF-A0A7Y4R8S5-F1
#
_entry.id   AF-A0A7Y4R8S5-F1
#
_cell.length_a   1.000
_cell.length_b   1.000
_cell.length_c   1.000
_cell.angle_alpha   90.00
_cell.angle_beta   90.00
_cell.angle_gamma   90.00
#
_symmetry.space_group_name_H-M   'P 1'
#
loop_
_entity.id
_entity.type
_entity.pdbx_description
1 polymer ?
#
loop_
_entity_poly.entity_id
_entity_poly.type
_entity_poly.pdbx_seq_one_letter_code
_entity_poly.pdbx_strand_id
1 'polypeptide(L)'
;MRILSFLFVLLFVQASFSQVRKQPSSSEIKLKLKKLNFLGSVLYVAAHPDDENTRAIAYLANDRLASTAYLSMTRGDGGQNLIGPEI
;
A
#
# COMPACT_ATOMS: atom_id res chain seq x y z
N MET A 1 -27.04 38.07 -5.05
CA MET A 1 -27.12 37.58 -6.45
C MET A 1 -25.75 37.56 -7.15
N ARG A 2 -24.98 38.67 -7.17
CA ARG A 2 -23.66 38.71 -7.81
C ARG A 2 -22.61 37.74 -7.24
N ILE A 3 -22.48 37.67 -5.91
CA ILE A 3 -21.53 36.75 -5.24
C ILE A 3 -21.88 35.28 -5.48
N LEU A 4 -23.17 34.92 -5.44
CA LEU A 4 -23.63 33.55 -5.66
C LEU A 4 -23.37 33.11 -7.10
N SER A 5 -23.58 34.01 -8.07
CA SER A 5 -23.25 33.77 -9.48
C SER A 5 -21.74 33.57 -9.68
N PHE A 6 -20.91 34.36 -8.99
CA PHE A 6 -19.45 34.23 -9.03
C PHE A 6 -18.97 32.90 -8.44
N LEU A 7 -19.54 32.49 -7.31
CA LEU A 7 -19.24 31.20 -6.67
C LEU A 7 -19.64 30.02 -7.57
N PHE A 8 -20.80 30.14 -8.24
CA PHE A 8 -21.29 29.15 -9.18
C PHE A 8 -20.36 29.00 -10.39
N VAL A 9 -19.89 30.12 -10.96
CA VAL A 9 -18.91 30.11 -12.06
C VAL A 9 -17.59 29.48 -11.62
N LEU A 10 -17.11 29.81 -10.42
CA LEU A 10 -15.86 29.25 -9.88
C LEU A 10 -15.92 27.72 -9.72
N LEU A 11 -17.02 27.22 -9.16
CA LEU A 11 -17.26 25.78 -9.01
C LEU A 11 -17.38 25.07 -10.38
N PHE A 12 -18.02 25.72 -11.34
CA PHE A 12 -18.18 25.18 -12.69
C PHE A 12 -16.85 25.06 -13.43
N VAL A 13 -15.96 26.04 -13.26
CA VAL A 13 -14.60 26.01 -13.83
C VAL A 13 -13.78 24.87 -13.23
N GLN A 14 -13.85 24.64 -11.90
CA GLN A 14 -13.15 23.52 -11.27
C GLN A 14 -13.67 22.15 -11.72
N ALA A 15 -14.97 22.01 -11.97
CA ALA A 15 -15.55 20.78 -12.49
C ALA A 15 -15.15 20.47 -13.94
N SER A 16 -14.68 21.47 -14.69
CA SER A 16 -14.29 21.33 -16.11
C SER A 16 -12.86 20.81 -16.29
N PHE A 17 -12.03 20.81 -15.25
CA PHE A 17 -10.68 20.24 -15.29
C PHE A 17 -10.72 18.76 -14.93
N SER A 18 -10.73 17.90 -15.95
CA SER A 18 -10.57 16.45 -15.74
C SER A 18 -9.10 16.08 -15.58
N GLN A 19 -8.80 15.19 -14.65
CA GLN A 19 -7.46 14.64 -14.47
C GLN A 19 -7.17 13.62 -15.57
N VAL A 20 -6.00 13.74 -16.21
CA VAL A 20 -5.53 12.70 -17.13
C VAL A 20 -5.39 11.38 -16.37
N ARG A 21 -6.15 10.37 -16.77
CA ARG A 21 -6.05 9.03 -16.17
C ARG A 21 -4.67 8.46 -16.48
N LYS A 22 -3.86 8.20 -15.47
CA LYS A 22 -2.58 7.49 -15.63
C LYS A 22 -2.86 6.10 -16.18
N GLN A 23 -2.57 5.87 -17.46
CA GLN A 23 -2.73 4.58 -18.08
C GLN A 23 -1.56 3.67 -17.66
N PRO A 24 -1.85 2.44 -17.21
CA PRO A 24 -0.79 1.50 -16.90
C PRO A 24 -0.07 1.09 -18.19
N SER A 25 1.23 0.85 -18.08
CA SER A 25 2.00 0.28 -19.18
C SER A 25 1.51 -1.14 -19.55
N SER A 26 1.79 -1.59 -20.78
CA SER A 26 1.46 -2.97 -21.20
C SER A 26 2.10 -4.02 -20.29
N SER A 27 3.30 -3.75 -19.79
CA SER A 27 3.98 -4.56 -18.77
C SER A 27 3.21 -4.63 -17.45
N GLU A 28 2.70 -3.51 -16.95
CA GLU A 28 1.90 -3.48 -15.71
C GLU A 28 0.59 -4.25 -15.87
N ILE A 29 -0.08 -4.11 -17.01
CA ILE A 29 -1.30 -4.86 -17.32
C ILE A 29 -0.99 -6.37 -17.32
N LYS A 30 0.07 -6.78 -18.02
CA LYS A 30 0.51 -8.18 -18.07
C LYS A 30 0.83 -8.73 -16.67
N LEU A 31 1.52 -7.97 -15.84
CA LEU A 31 1.85 -8.36 -14.47
C LEU A 31 0.58 -8.52 -13.61
N LYS A 32 -0.36 -7.58 -13.71
CA LYS A 32 -1.65 -7.66 -13.01
C LYS A 32 -2.47 -8.88 -13.43
N LEU A 33 -2.50 -9.21 -14.72
CA LEU A 33 -3.16 -10.42 -15.21
C LEU A 33 -2.50 -11.69 -14.68
N LYS A 34 -1.16 -11.75 -14.63
CA LYS A 34 -0.45 -12.87 -14.00
C LYS A 34 -0.81 -13.02 -12.52
N LYS A 35 -0.85 -11.91 -11.77
CA LYS A 35 -1.21 -11.90 -10.36
C LYS A 35 -2.67 -12.31 -10.14
N LEU A 36 -3.59 -11.88 -11.01
CA LEU A 36 -4.99 -12.28 -10.97
C LEU A 36 -5.19 -13.80 -11.14
N ASN A 37 -4.36 -14.44 -11.97
CA ASN A 37 -4.41 -15.89 -12.21
C ASN A 37 -3.73 -16.73 -11.11
N PHE A 38 -3.12 -16.10 -10.10
CA PHE A 38 -2.54 -16.78 -8.96
C PHE A 38 -3.51 -16.75 -7.78
N LEU A 39 -4.03 -17.91 -7.38
CA LEU A 39 -5.06 -18.01 -6.33
C LEU A 39 -4.49 -18.19 -4.91
N GLY A 40 -3.17 -18.33 -4.78
CA GLY A 40 -2.53 -18.56 -3.50
C GLY A 40 -2.47 -17.29 -2.64
N SER A 41 -2.72 -17.46 -1.35
CA SER A 41 -2.52 -16.43 -0.32
C SER A 41 -1.52 -16.94 0.72
N VAL A 42 -0.73 -16.03 1.27
CA VAL A 42 0.27 -16.30 2.31
C VAL A 42 0.07 -15.31 3.45
N LEU A 43 0.01 -15.83 4.67
CA LEU A 43 0.13 -15.05 5.89
C LEU A 43 1.43 -15.43 6.59
N TYR A 44 2.41 -14.54 6.61
CA TYR A 44 3.65 -14.71 7.37
C TYR A 44 3.40 -14.27 8.81
N VAL A 45 3.51 -15.20 9.77
CA VAL A 45 3.25 -14.94 11.19
C VAL A 45 4.57 -14.90 11.96
N ALA A 46 4.75 -13.87 12.77
CA ALA A 46 5.94 -13.58 13.56
C ALA A 46 5.56 -13.21 15.00
N ALA A 47 6.50 -13.34 15.94
CA ALA A 47 6.25 -12.98 17.34
C ALA A 47 6.36 -11.45 17.53
N HIS A 48 7.42 -10.85 17.00
CA HIS A 48 7.74 -9.42 17.13
C HIS A 48 7.87 -8.75 15.76
N PRO A 49 7.71 -7.42 15.67
CA PRO A 49 7.73 -6.67 14.41
C PRO A 49 9.10 -6.59 13.68
N ASP A 50 10.10 -7.38 14.09
CA ASP A 50 11.45 -7.47 13.54
C ASP A 50 11.88 -8.93 13.20
N ASP A 51 11.00 -9.91 13.42
CA ASP A 51 11.23 -11.33 13.10
C ASP A 51 11.00 -11.66 11.61
N GLU A 52 10.79 -10.66 10.74
CA GLU A 52 10.47 -10.91 9.34
C GLU A 52 11.67 -11.41 8.52
N ASN A 53 11.41 -12.35 7.63
CA ASN A 53 12.31 -12.64 6.51
C ASN A 53 11.83 -11.87 5.28
N THR A 54 12.32 -10.65 5.12
CA THR A 54 11.95 -9.74 4.01
C THR A 54 12.21 -10.37 2.64
N ARG A 55 13.24 -11.22 2.50
CA ARG A 55 13.52 -11.91 1.22
C ARG A 55 12.43 -12.93 0.89
N ALA A 56 12.00 -13.73 1.88
CA ALA A 56 10.93 -14.69 1.69
C ALA A 56 9.60 -13.99 1.36
N ILE A 57 9.26 -12.91 2.08
CA ILE A 57 8.06 -12.12 1.82
C ILE A 57 8.08 -11.52 0.41
N ALA A 58 9.21 -10.91 0.01
CA ALA A 58 9.36 -10.34 -1.33
C ALA A 58 9.27 -11.40 -2.43
N TYR A 59 9.86 -12.57 -2.22
CA TYR A 59 9.77 -13.69 -3.14
C TYR A 59 8.32 -14.14 -3.35
N LEU A 60 7.57 -14.32 -2.25
CA LEU A 60 6.17 -14.74 -2.33
C LEU A 60 5.30 -13.66 -2.98
N ALA A 61 5.49 -12.39 -2.63
CA ALA A 61 4.67 -11.29 -3.14
C ALA A 61 4.96 -10.92 -4.60
N ASN A 62 6.23 -10.94 -5.02
CA ASN A 62 6.67 -10.37 -6.30
C ASN A 62 7.05 -11.43 -7.34
N ASP A 63 7.70 -12.51 -6.93
CA ASP A 63 8.10 -13.59 -7.86
C ASP A 63 6.97 -14.60 -8.03
N ARG A 64 6.43 -15.12 -6.91
CA ARG A 64 5.30 -16.05 -6.91
C ARG A 64 3.94 -15.38 -7.12
N LEU A 65 3.88 -14.05 -6.99
CA LEU A 65 2.67 -13.24 -7.13
C LEU A 65 1.56 -13.59 -6.14
N ALA A 66 1.92 -14.19 -5.00
CA ALA A 66 0.99 -14.51 -3.93
C ALA A 66 0.46 -13.26 -3.25
N SER A 67 -0.83 -13.28 -2.89
CA SER A 67 -1.37 -12.30 -1.96
C SER A 67 -0.72 -12.54 -0.59
N THR A 68 0.25 -11.70 -0.23
CA THR A 68 1.11 -11.91 0.94
C THR A 68 0.84 -10.84 1.98
N ALA A 69 0.57 -11.25 3.21
CA ALA A 69 0.43 -10.38 4.37
C ALA A 69 1.42 -10.81 5.47
N TYR A 70 1.80 -9.85 6.31
CA TYR A 70 2.64 -10.06 7.50
C TYR A 70 1.82 -9.77 8.75
N LEU A 71 1.93 -10.63 9.75
CA LEU A 71 1.28 -10.49 11.05
C LEU A 71 2.33 -10.69 12.15
N SER A 72 2.63 -9.61 12.88
CA SER A 72 3.30 -9.71 14.19
C SER A 72 2.25 -9.93 15.27
N MET A 73 2.48 -10.90 16.15
CA MET A 73 1.59 -11.18 17.28
C MET A 73 1.71 -10.14 18.40
N THR A 74 2.80 -9.37 18.42
CA THR A 74 3.05 -8.31 19.40
C THR A 74 3.35 -6.97 18.71
N ARG A 75 3.29 -5.88 19.49
CA ARG A 75 3.74 -4.55 19.03
C ARG A 75 5.26 -4.33 19.15
N GLY A 76 5.99 -5.26 19.76
CA GLY A 76 7.42 -5.10 20.03
C GLY A 76 7.76 -4.24 21.25
N ASP A 77 6.81 -3.99 22.15
CA ASP A 77 6.99 -3.12 23.33
C ASP A 77 8.01 -3.66 24.36
N GLY A 78 8.45 -4.92 24.25
CA GLY A 78 9.42 -5.56 25.14
C GLY A 78 10.89 -5.44 24.72
N GLY A 79 11.19 -4.62 23.71
CA GLY A 79 12.54 -4.49 23.14
C GLY A 79 13.55 -3.84 24.10
N GLN A 80 14.82 -4.26 24.00
CA GLN A 80 15.92 -3.74 24.81
C GLN A 80 16.30 -2.27 24.51
N ASN A 81 15.73 -1.66 23.47
CA ASN A 81 15.93 -0.25 23.12
C ASN A 81 15.22 0.73 24.10
N LEU A 82 14.66 0.22 25.19
CA LEU A 82 14.03 0.98 26.28
C LEU A 82 14.99 1.31 27.45
N ILE A 83 16.32 1.23 27.24
CA ILE A 83 17.27 1.79 28.22
C ILE A 83 16.92 3.29 28.37
N GLY A 84 16.52 3.66 29.58
CA GLY A 84 15.98 4.97 29.94
C GLY A 84 17.01 6.11 29.87
N PRO A 85 16.71 7.29 30.45
CA PRO A 85 17.50 8.52 30.31
C PRO A 85 18.83 8.51 31.10
N GLU A 86 19.53 7.38 31.09
CA GLU A 86 20.86 7.23 31.70
C GLU A 86 21.93 7.49 30.63
N ILE A 87 22.07 8.77 30.25
CA ILE A 87 23.30 9.36 29.70
C ILE A 87 23.66 10.63 30.47
#